data_AF-A0A1A8EP82-F1
#
_entry.id   AF-A0A1A8EP82-F1
#
_cell.length_a   1.000
_cell.length_b   1.000
_cell.length_c   1.000
_cell.angle_alpha   90.00
_cell.angle_beta   90.00
_cell.angle_gamma   90.00
#
_symmetry.space_group_name_H-M   'P 1'
#
loop_
_entity.id
_entity.type
_entity.pdbx_description
1 polymer ?
#
loop_
_entity_poly.entity_id
_entity_poly.type
_entity_poly.pdbx_seq_one_letter_code
_entity_poly.pdbx_strand_id
1 'polypeptide(L)'
;MNKLVPLALLAVILLGVLYVYIYSYNRFRLKISDTGISQPEPSPQVIFVSSDFHLVAPDGMKYPQPSITQGRTDVVSVTPWLAPVVWEETFNEKLLDSIYLKKNISVVATVFAVGKYIMFLKDFLETAEQFFFVGFRVSIYVFT
;
A
#
# COMPACT_ATOMS: atom_id res chain seq x y z
N MET A 1 -39.85 35.83 -38.19
CA MET A 1 -38.81 35.15 -37.38
C MET A 1 -39.25 33.72 -37.13
N ASN A 2 -38.55 32.77 -37.74
CA ASN A 2 -38.98 31.36 -37.81
C ASN A 2 -38.68 30.66 -36.48
N LYS A 3 -39.74 30.39 -35.69
CA LYS A 3 -39.67 29.66 -34.40
C LYS A 3 -39.08 28.24 -34.52
N LEU A 4 -38.89 27.74 -35.74
CA LEU A 4 -38.24 26.47 -36.07
C LEU A 4 -36.73 26.48 -35.83
N VAL A 5 -36.05 27.61 -36.02
CA VAL A 5 -34.59 27.72 -35.85
C VAL A 5 -34.15 27.54 -34.39
N PRO A 6 -34.76 28.21 -33.38
CA PRO A 6 -34.39 27.99 -31.98
C PRO A 6 -34.75 26.58 -31.49
N LEU A 7 -35.81 25.96 -32.03
CA LEU A 7 -36.20 24.59 -31.70
C LEU A 7 -35.16 23.57 -32.20
N ALA A 8 -34.65 23.78 -33.41
CA ALA A 8 -33.59 22.93 -33.98
C ALA A 8 -32.27 23.06 -33.18
N LEU A 9 -31.89 24.28 -32.76
CA LEU A 9 -30.72 24.49 -31.92
C LEU A 9 -30.85 23.79 -30.55
N LEU A 10 -32.03 23.86 -29.93
CA LEU A 10 -32.28 23.21 -28.65
C LEU A 10 -32.22 21.68 -28.78
N ALA A 11 -32.73 21.11 -29.88
CA ALA A 11 -32.62 19.69 -30.17
C ALA A 11 -31.16 19.23 -30.34
N VAL A 12 -30.33 20.00 -31.04
CA VAL A 12 -28.89 19.69 -31.21
C VAL A 12 -28.15 19.75 -29.88
N ILE A 13 -28.45 20.73 -29.04
CA ILE A 13 -27.85 20.86 -27.70
C ILE A 13 -28.26 19.66 -26.82
N LEU A 14 -29.54 19.28 -26.81
CA LEU A 14 -30.00 18.11 -26.06
C LEU A 14 -29.35 16.82 -26.55
N LEU A 15 -29.16 16.66 -27.87
CA LEU A 15 -28.45 15.53 -28.45
C LEU A 15 -26.97 15.50 -28.04
N GLY A 16 -26.30 16.66 -28.00
CA GLY A 16 -24.93 16.78 -27.53
C GLY A 16 -24.78 16.42 -26.05
N VAL A 17 -25.68 16.93 -25.20
CA VAL A 17 -25.69 16.61 -23.76
C VAL A 17 -25.97 15.12 -23.54
N LEU A 18 -26.93 14.55 -24.27
CA LEU A 18 -27.27 13.13 -24.21
C LEU A 18 -26.09 12.26 -24.67
N TYR A 19 -25.41 12.64 -25.75
CA TYR A 19 -24.22 11.94 -26.23
C TYR A 19 -23.09 11.95 -25.20
N VAL A 20 -22.81 13.11 -24.58
CA VAL A 20 -21.80 13.22 -23.51
C VAL A 20 -22.19 12.39 -22.29
N TYR A 21 -23.48 12.37 -21.92
CA TYR A 21 -23.97 11.56 -20.81
C TYR A 21 -23.81 10.07 -21.08
N ILE A 22 -24.23 9.59 -22.26
CA ILE A 22 -24.09 8.18 -22.66
C ILE A 22 -22.61 7.79 -22.76
N TYR A 23 -21.77 8.65 -23.34
CA TYR A 23 -20.33 8.41 -23.44
C TYR A 23 -19.67 8.34 -22.06
N SER A 24 -20.00 9.27 -21.16
CA SER A 24 -19.51 9.28 -19.79
C SER A 24 -19.96 8.03 -19.01
N TYR A 25 -21.23 7.65 -19.14
CA TYR A 25 -21.79 6.46 -18.51
C TYR A 25 -21.13 5.17 -19.02
N ASN A 26 -20.93 5.04 -20.34
CA ASN A 26 -20.27 3.89 -20.95
C ASN A 26 -18.77 3.84 -20.61
N ARG A 27 -18.09 4.99 -20.53
CA ARG A 27 -16.69 5.07 -20.10
C ARG A 27 -16.52 4.66 -18.62
N PHE A 28 -17.46 5.05 -17.76
CA PHE A 28 -17.49 4.63 -16.37
C PHE A 28 -17.81 3.13 -16.23
N ARG A 29 -18.77 2.62 -17.01
CA ARG A 29 -19.12 1.19 -17.05
C ARG A 29 -17.99 0.32 -17.59
N LEU A 30 -17.25 0.76 -18.62
CA LEU A 30 -16.05 0.06 -19.10
C LEU A 30 -14.97 0.00 -18.02
N LYS A 31 -14.78 1.08 -17.26
CA LYS A 31 -13.84 1.09 -16.13
C LYS A 31 -14.27 0.15 -14.99
N ILE A 32 -15.57 -0.04 -14.80
CA ILE A 32 -16.12 -1.03 -13.85
C ILE A 32 -16.02 -2.46 -14.40
N SER A 33 -16.16 -2.68 -15.70
CA SER A 33 -16.08 -4.02 -16.30
C SER A 33 -14.66 -4.57 -16.38
N ASP A 34 -13.64 -3.71 -16.57
CA ASP A 34 -12.23 -4.12 -16.46
C ASP A 34 -11.78 -4.27 -15.00
N THR A 35 -12.54 -3.68 -14.07
CA THR A 35 -12.44 -4.02 -12.64
C THR A 35 -13.33 -5.23 -12.39
N GLY A 36 -12.90 -6.41 -12.84
CA GLY A 36 -13.62 -7.66 -12.61
C GLY A 36 -14.04 -7.79 -11.16
N ILE A 37 -15.32 -7.51 -10.89
CA ILE A 37 -15.98 -7.83 -9.63
C ILE A 37 -16.08 -9.36 -9.62
N SER A 38 -15.04 -10.00 -9.09
CA SER A 38 -15.24 -11.26 -8.39
C SER A 38 -16.36 -11.03 -7.38
N GLN A 39 -17.25 -12.01 -7.25
CA GLN A 39 -18.41 -12.08 -6.36
C GLN A 39 -18.26 -11.22 -5.09
N PRO A 40 -19.35 -10.63 -4.53
CA PRO A 40 -19.30 -10.17 -3.15
C PRO A 40 -19.07 -11.41 -2.29
N GLU A 41 -17.79 -11.70 -2.02
CA GLU A 41 -17.33 -12.48 -0.89
C GLU A 41 -18.14 -11.99 0.32
N PRO A 42 -18.72 -12.91 1.13
CA PRO A 42 -19.37 -12.50 2.36
C PRO A 42 -18.39 -11.58 3.07
N SER A 43 -18.89 -10.40 3.48
CA SER A 43 -18.13 -9.36 4.20
C SER A 43 -16.96 -10.00 4.91
N PRO A 44 -15.69 -9.59 4.68
CA PRO A 44 -14.65 -10.06 5.55
C PRO A 44 -15.14 -9.60 6.92
N GLN A 45 -15.65 -10.56 7.69
CA GLN A 45 -15.33 -10.62 9.09
C GLN A 45 -13.85 -10.29 9.04
N VAL A 46 -13.46 -9.18 9.64
CA VAL A 46 -12.06 -9.01 10.00
C VAL A 46 -11.86 -10.14 11.00
N ILE A 47 -11.72 -11.36 10.49
CA ILE A 47 -11.03 -12.43 11.11
C ILE A 47 -9.68 -11.75 11.15
N PHE A 48 -9.37 -11.13 12.29
CA PHE A 48 -8.04 -11.24 12.82
C PHE A 48 -7.82 -12.75 12.87
N VAL A 49 -7.46 -13.31 11.71
CA VAL A 49 -6.65 -14.50 11.68
C VAL A 49 -5.44 -13.92 12.38
N SER A 50 -5.36 -14.17 13.69
CA SER A 50 -4.08 -14.40 14.31
C SER A 50 -3.49 -15.48 13.43
N SER A 51 -2.85 -15.04 12.34
CA SER A 51 -1.86 -15.85 11.67
C SER A 51 -0.93 -16.06 12.84
N ASP A 52 -1.00 -17.24 13.46
CA ASP A 52 -0.07 -17.62 14.49
C ASP A 52 1.29 -17.64 13.80
N PHE A 53 1.87 -16.45 13.66
CA PHE A 53 3.24 -16.23 13.32
C PHE A 53 3.97 -16.71 14.55
N HIS A 54 4.13 -18.03 14.62
CA HIS A 54 5.03 -18.64 15.56
C HIS A 54 6.43 -18.20 15.10
N LEU A 55 6.85 -17.06 15.62
CA LEU A 55 8.10 -16.37 15.35
C LEU A 55 9.17 -17.11 16.14
N VAL A 56 9.69 -18.18 15.55
CA VAL A 56 10.73 -19.01 16.16
C VAL A 56 12.04 -18.71 15.49
N ALA A 57 13.02 -18.36 16.31
CA ALA A 57 14.40 -18.24 15.86
C ALA A 57 14.85 -19.58 15.23
N PRO A 58 15.57 -19.55 14.10
CA PRO A 58 16.16 -20.76 13.53
C PRO A 58 16.98 -21.56 14.53
N ASP A 59 16.91 -22.89 14.42
CA ASP A 59 17.80 -23.77 15.18
C ASP A 59 19.27 -23.42 14.93
N GLY A 60 20.05 -23.34 16.01
CA GLY A 60 21.48 -23.02 15.95
C GLY A 60 21.81 -21.54 15.74
N MET A 61 20.81 -20.64 15.67
CA MET A 61 21.09 -19.21 15.62
C MET A 61 21.68 -18.72 16.94
N LYS A 62 22.87 -18.13 16.87
CA LYS A 62 23.54 -17.48 18.01
C LYS A 62 23.29 -15.99 17.94
N TYR A 63 22.71 -15.43 18.99
CA TYR A 63 22.55 -13.99 19.19
C TYR A 63 22.87 -13.63 20.64
N PRO A 64 23.28 -12.38 20.92
CA PRO A 64 23.54 -11.93 22.29
C PRO A 64 22.30 -12.08 23.16
N GLN A 65 22.48 -12.60 24.38
CA GLN A 65 21.38 -12.70 25.33
C GLN A 65 20.89 -11.28 25.69
N PRO A 66 19.57 -11.00 25.61
CA PRO A 66 19.04 -9.71 26.01
C PRO A 66 19.25 -9.49 27.51
N SER A 67 19.62 -8.26 27.87
CA SER A 67 19.78 -7.86 29.26
C SER A 67 18.50 -7.20 29.77
N ILE A 68 18.14 -7.48 31.03
CA ILE A 68 17.02 -6.80 31.70
C ILE A 68 17.47 -5.45 32.27
N THR A 69 18.77 -5.30 32.55
CA THR A 69 19.33 -4.11 33.19
C THR A 69 19.97 -3.14 32.21
N GLN A 70 20.21 -3.58 30.98
CA GLN A 70 20.91 -2.81 29.96
C GLN A 70 20.02 -2.62 28.74
N GLY A 71 19.77 -1.36 28.40
CA GLY A 71 19.00 -0.93 27.24
C GLY A 71 19.27 0.56 26.96
N ARG A 72 18.63 1.09 25.91
CA ARG A 72 18.70 2.51 25.57
C ARG A 72 18.04 3.34 26.70
N THR A 73 18.78 4.26 27.29
CA THR A 73 18.31 5.13 28.40
C THR A 73 18.10 6.58 27.96
N ASP A 74 18.57 6.93 26.77
CA ASP A 74 18.51 8.26 26.18
C ASP A 74 17.23 8.50 25.34
N VAL A 75 16.47 7.44 25.06
CA VAL A 75 15.24 7.49 24.25
C VAL A 75 14.12 6.67 24.88
N VAL A 76 12.86 7.04 24.57
CA VAL A 76 11.69 6.23 24.94
C VAL A 76 11.60 5.04 24.00
N SER A 77 11.82 3.83 24.53
CA SER A 77 11.80 2.57 23.76
C SER A 77 10.43 1.88 23.73
N VAL A 78 9.51 2.25 24.62
CA VAL A 78 8.16 1.66 24.72
C VAL A 78 7.15 2.75 25.04
N THR A 79 6.00 2.73 24.37
CA THR A 79 4.89 3.67 24.62
C THR A 79 4.07 3.28 25.87
N PRO A 80 3.25 4.18 26.45
CA PRO A 80 2.38 3.84 27.59
C PRO A 80 1.40 2.70 27.33
N TRP A 81 1.09 2.39 26.07
CA TRP A 81 0.24 1.26 25.66
C TRP A 81 1.06 0.04 25.22
N LEU A 82 2.31 -0.08 25.67
CA LEU A 82 3.20 -1.23 25.46
C LEU A 82 3.57 -1.52 23.99
N ALA A 83 3.53 -0.51 23.11
CA ALA A 83 4.07 -0.66 21.76
C ALA A 83 5.58 -0.34 21.74
N PRO A 84 6.42 -1.19 21.11
CA PRO A 84 7.83 -0.90 20.97
C PRO A 84 8.05 0.26 20.00
N VAL A 85 8.97 1.16 20.35
CA VAL A 85 9.46 2.22 19.47
C VAL A 85 10.78 1.73 18.89
N VAL A 86 10.84 1.61 17.55
CA VAL A 86 12.00 1.06 16.86
C VAL A 86 13.09 2.13 16.74
N TRP A 87 14.15 1.94 17.50
CA TRP A 87 15.40 2.70 17.38
C TRP A 87 16.55 1.78 16.96
N GLU A 88 17.64 2.37 16.48
CA GLU A 88 18.90 1.65 16.33
C GLU A 88 19.27 0.95 17.65
N GLU A 89 19.82 -0.27 17.57
CA GLU A 89 20.17 -1.14 18.72
C GLU A 89 18.99 -1.66 19.57
N THR A 90 17.73 -1.29 19.29
CA THR A 90 16.56 -1.84 20.04
C THR A 90 16.06 -3.18 19.50
N PHE A 91 16.55 -3.60 18.35
CA PHE A 91 16.27 -4.88 17.72
C PHE A 91 17.56 -5.48 17.17
N ASN A 92 17.53 -6.78 16.88
CA ASN A 92 18.63 -7.48 16.20
C ASN A 92 18.17 -7.82 14.79
N GLU A 93 18.73 -7.13 13.80
CA GLU A 93 18.36 -7.25 12.39
C GLU A 93 18.55 -8.67 11.86
N LYS A 94 19.66 -9.32 12.18
CA LYS A 94 19.96 -10.70 11.73
C LYS A 94 18.97 -11.71 12.30
N LEU A 95 18.58 -11.54 13.56
CA LEU A 95 17.60 -12.39 14.21
C LEU A 95 16.23 -12.23 13.53
N LEU A 96 15.75 -11.00 13.36
CA LEU A 96 14.46 -10.74 12.72
C LEU A 96 14.42 -11.22 11.28
N ASP A 97 15.45 -10.91 10.48
CA ASP A 97 15.54 -11.35 9.09
C ASP A 97 15.44 -12.87 8.97
N SER A 98 16.14 -13.59 9.84
CA SER A 98 16.13 -15.06 9.82
C SER A 98 14.77 -15.68 10.16
N ILE A 99 13.97 -14.99 10.97
CA ILE A 99 12.63 -15.41 11.33
C ILE A 99 11.68 -15.11 10.17
N TYR A 100 11.72 -13.88 9.65
CA TYR A 100 10.76 -13.42 8.64
C TYR A 100 11.04 -13.95 7.23
N LEU A 101 12.31 -14.18 6.85
CA LEU A 101 12.67 -14.79 5.57
C LEU A 101 12.09 -16.21 5.45
N LYS A 102 12.11 -16.99 6.53
CA LYS A 102 11.50 -18.34 6.58
C LYS A 102 9.98 -18.33 6.41
N LYS A 103 9.34 -17.21 6.72
CA LYS A 103 7.89 -17.04 6.57
C LYS A 103 7.49 -16.64 5.16
N ASN A 104 8.46 -16.36 4.27
CA ASN A 104 8.21 -15.96 2.88
C ASN A 104 7.17 -14.82 2.79
N ILE A 105 7.31 -13.82 3.67
CA ILE A 105 6.43 -12.66 3.68
C ILE A 105 6.64 -11.81 2.43
N SER A 106 5.59 -11.12 2.00
CA SER A 106 5.69 -10.08 0.99
C SER A 106 5.38 -8.73 1.59
N VAL A 107 6.23 -7.75 1.32
CA VAL A 107 6.09 -6.38 1.78
C VAL A 107 5.55 -5.54 0.65
N VAL A 108 4.48 -4.80 0.92
CA VAL A 108 3.87 -3.88 -0.03
C VAL A 108 4.15 -2.46 0.41
N ALA A 109 4.75 -1.66 -0.48
CA ALA A 109 4.95 -0.24 -0.30
C ALA A 109 4.07 0.52 -1.30
N THR A 110 3.42 1.59 -0.84
CA THR A 110 2.60 2.46 -1.69
C THR A 110 3.18 3.86 -1.67
N VAL A 111 3.40 4.44 -2.86
CA VAL A 111 4.03 5.75 -3.04
C VAL A 111 3.16 6.60 -3.95
N PHE A 112 2.90 7.85 -3.53
CA PHE A 112 2.17 8.83 -4.33
C PHE A 112 3.14 9.87 -4.87
N ALA A 113 3.16 10.04 -6.19
CA ALA A 113 4.01 10.99 -6.90
C ALA A 113 3.17 11.82 -7.89
N VAL A 114 2.47 12.84 -7.38
CA VAL A 114 1.54 13.64 -8.18
C VAL A 114 2.21 14.92 -8.69
N GLY A 115 2.08 15.21 -9.98
CA GLY A 115 2.58 16.46 -10.57
C GLY A 115 4.11 16.61 -10.44
N LYS A 116 4.59 17.66 -9.75
CA LYS A 116 6.04 17.93 -9.63
C LYS A 116 6.79 16.86 -8.81
N TYR A 117 6.10 16.10 -7.97
CA TYR A 117 6.73 15.09 -7.11
C TYR A 117 7.22 13.85 -7.87
N ILE A 118 6.83 13.69 -9.14
CA ILE A 118 7.37 12.65 -10.05
C ILE A 118 8.89 12.76 -10.17
N MET A 119 9.45 13.97 -10.03
CA MET A 119 10.89 14.20 -10.10
C MET A 119 11.68 13.47 -9.01
N PHE A 120 11.07 13.17 -7.86
CA PHE A 120 11.74 12.45 -6.75
C PHE A 120 11.66 10.93 -6.89
N LEU A 121 10.80 10.43 -7.78
CA LEU A 121 10.49 9.00 -7.86
C LEU A 121 11.72 8.17 -8.24
N LYS A 122 12.57 8.70 -9.12
CA LYS A 122 13.79 8.01 -9.55
C LYS A 122 14.71 7.73 -8.36
N ASP A 123 15.15 8.78 -7.66
CA ASP A 123 16.08 8.66 -6.54
C ASP A 123 15.47 7.85 -5.39
N PHE A 124 14.14 7.99 -5.17
CA PHE A 124 13.42 7.18 -4.20
C PHE A 124 13.48 5.68 -4.54
N LEU A 125 13.18 5.29 -5.78
CA LEU A 125 13.17 3.88 -6.18
C LEU A 125 14.59 3.28 -6.18
N GLU A 126 15.59 4.03 -6.64
CA GLU A 126 17.00 3.60 -6.63
C GLU A 126 17.51 3.36 -5.19
N THR A 127 17.18 4.26 -4.26
CA THR A 127 17.57 4.07 -2.85
C THR A 127 16.74 2.98 -2.15
N ALA A 128 15.46 2.83 -2.49
CA ALA A 128 14.62 1.76 -1.95
C ALA A 128 15.17 0.38 -2.35
N GLU A 129 15.64 0.19 -3.58
CA GLU A 129 16.25 -1.08 -4.01
C GLU A 129 17.48 -1.45 -3.16
N GLN A 130 18.25 -0.46 -2.72
CA GLN A 130 19.48 -0.67 -1.95
C GLN A 130 19.24 -0.88 -0.45
N PHE A 131 18.19 -0.28 0.13
CA PHE A 131 18.02 -0.21 1.58
C PHE A 131 16.68 -0.74 2.11
N PHE A 132 15.64 -0.82 1.29
CA PHE A 132 14.29 -1.16 1.75
C PHE A 132 14.01 -2.66 1.63
N PHE A 133 13.98 -3.37 2.76
CA PHE A 133 13.64 -4.80 2.86
C PHE A 133 14.45 -5.70 1.89
N VAL A 134 15.75 -5.47 1.80
CA VAL A 134 16.66 -6.23 0.94
C VAL A 134 16.58 -7.73 1.27
N GLY A 135 16.44 -8.57 0.26
CA GLY A 135 16.28 -10.02 0.42
C GLY A 135 14.84 -10.50 0.63
N PHE A 136 13.88 -9.60 0.81
CA PHE A 136 12.46 -9.93 0.87
C PHE A 136 11.75 -9.69 -0.46
N ARG A 137 10.53 -10.24 -0.60
CA ARG A 137 9.67 -9.98 -1.76
C ARG A 137 8.94 -8.66 -1.57
N VAL A 138 9.42 -7.61 -2.23
CA VAL A 138 8.84 -6.26 -2.15
C VAL A 138 8.03 -5.95 -3.40
N SER A 139 6.81 -5.42 -3.23
CA SER A 139 6.00 -4.84 -4.30
C SER A 139 5.78 -3.35 -4.04
N ILE A 140 6.28 -2.50 -4.92
CA ILE A 140 6.11 -1.04 -4.82
C ILE A 140 5.02 -0.60 -5.81
N TYR A 141 3.93 -0.06 -5.28
CA TYR A 141 2.83 0.52 -6.07
C TYR A 141 2.98 2.03 -6.13
N VAL A 142 3.18 2.55 -7.33
CA VAL A 142 3.33 3.99 -7.57
C VAL A 142 2.04 4.56 -8.16
N PHE A 143 1.47 5.54 -7.46
CA PHE A 143 0.32 6.31 -7.90
C PHE A 143 0.81 7.69 -8.36
N THR A 144 0.63 8.02 -9.64
CA THR A 144 1.12 9.27 -10.26
C THR A 144 0.01 10.03 -10.97
#